data_AF-A0A7C3SD05-F1
#
_entry.id   AF-A0A7C3SD05-F1
#
_cell.length_a   1.000
_cell.length_b   1.000
_cell.length_c   1.000
_cell.angle_alpha   90.00
_cell.angle_beta   90.00
_cell.angle_gamma   90.00
#
_symmetry.space_group_name_H-M   'P 1'
#
loop_
_entity.id
_entity.type
_entity.pdbx_description
1 polymer ?
#
loop_
_entity_poly.entity_id
_entity_poly.type
_entity_poly.pdbx_seq_one_letter_code
_entity_poly.pdbx_strand_id
1 'polypeptide(L)'
;MWSAFNRLAVGEHNVTPELVGFFAIFYTLVIDGLRIFVLHSSLKEAESATVRVDLFHALSDLSSTFVALIGFASASLNILVGDTLAALVLCILIFYLSIKMIYRTALDLSDAIPKSLFNRVRASIQTHPSVKQFENLKMRRVGDKVFVDVDITVPQDLSVKEADLIVSDLQKQIQNTIGKSEISIKLKPSSQELTFIERIHYIADRVDGVRGVHKVALTEVGNVQHLTLHIEVDPNLSTDKAHSIAEEVEKRIVNEVRGIGSVTVHIEPSQWYIKAYEIDDKDVAESIKEIVKQNTFVKKVNAVVIYGDSKKEYAEVRCVLKDNLTVEEAHGVATDIERKIGEKYQKLNVTLHIEAEGYSKEF
;
A
#
# COMPACT_ATOMS: atom_id res chain seq x y z
N MET A 1 23.65 17.25 -48.55
CA MET A 1 23.42 15.98 -49.25
C MET A 1 23.14 16.20 -50.74
N TRP A 2 22.08 16.93 -51.12
CA TRP A 2 21.78 17.26 -52.51
C TRP A 2 22.96 17.89 -53.27
N SER A 3 23.63 18.88 -52.67
CA SER A 3 24.81 19.54 -53.26
C SER A 3 26.00 18.60 -53.50
N ALA A 4 26.31 17.71 -52.54
CA ALA A 4 27.40 16.75 -52.66
C ALA A 4 27.08 15.65 -53.70
N PHE A 5 25.83 15.18 -53.74
CA PHE A 5 25.36 14.23 -54.75
C PHE A 5 25.44 14.83 -56.16
N ASN A 6 25.01 16.08 -56.33
CA ASN A 6 25.06 16.76 -57.63
C ASN A 6 26.50 16.98 -58.11
N ARG A 7 27.45 17.26 -57.20
CA ARG A 7 28.88 17.36 -57.53
C ARG A 7 29.48 16.03 -58.00
N LEU A 8 29.09 14.92 -57.36
CA LEU A 8 29.47 13.56 -57.77
C LEU A 8 28.87 13.16 -59.13
N ALA A 9 27.62 13.55 -59.39
CA ALA A 9 26.88 13.15 -60.59
C ALA A 9 27.24 13.97 -61.83
N VAL A 10 27.55 15.25 -61.67
CA VAL A 10 27.83 16.20 -62.77
C VAL A 10 29.34 16.35 -63.04
N GLY A 11 30.21 15.95 -62.11
CA GLY A 11 31.67 15.99 -62.27
C GLY A 11 32.29 17.39 -62.19
N GLU A 12 31.52 18.41 -61.83
CA GLU A 12 32.04 19.75 -61.57
C GLU A 12 32.67 19.83 -60.17
N HIS A 13 33.99 19.75 -60.12
CA HIS A 13 34.81 19.88 -58.91
C HIS A 13 35.45 21.26 -58.79
N ASN A 14 34.69 22.34 -58.99
CA ASN A 14 35.20 23.70 -58.82
C ASN A 14 34.86 24.23 -57.43
N VAL A 15 35.50 23.66 -56.41
CA VAL A 15 35.67 24.34 -55.13
C VAL A 15 37.10 24.84 -55.14
N THR A 16 37.31 26.14 -55.33
CA THR A 16 38.61 26.76 -55.10
C THR A 16 38.68 27.08 -53.60
N PRO A 17 39.47 26.34 -52.81
CA PRO A 17 39.61 26.66 -51.40
C PRO A 17 40.29 28.03 -51.25
N GLU A 18 39.49 29.03 -50.89
CA GLU A 18 40.00 30.35 -50.58
C GLU A 18 40.51 30.40 -49.12
N LEU A 19 41.52 31.24 -48.88
CA LEU A 19 42.06 31.48 -47.54
C LEU A 19 40.97 31.86 -46.52
N VAL A 20 39.93 32.56 -46.97
CA VAL A 20 38.77 32.95 -46.15
C VAL A 20 38.06 31.72 -45.57
N GLY A 21 37.94 30.62 -46.33
CA GLY A 21 37.33 29.38 -45.86
C GLY A 21 38.12 28.71 -44.75
N PHE A 22 39.46 28.71 -44.85
CA PHE A 22 40.34 28.21 -43.78
C PHE A 22 40.20 29.05 -42.50
N PHE A 23 40.17 30.38 -42.62
CA PHE A 23 39.96 31.26 -41.48
C PHE A 23 38.60 31.03 -40.80
N ALA A 24 37.54 30.83 -41.59
CA ALA A 24 36.21 30.56 -41.05
C ALA A 24 36.16 29.23 -40.27
N ILE A 25 36.69 28.14 -40.85
CA ILE A 25 36.71 26.83 -40.19
C ILE A 25 37.60 26.86 -38.94
N PHE A 26 38.77 27.51 -39.02
CA PHE A 26 39.67 27.66 -37.89
C PHE A 26 39.02 28.46 -36.76
N TYR A 27 38.33 29.56 -37.09
CA TYR A 27 37.56 30.34 -36.12
C TYR A 27 36.50 29.48 -35.42
N THR A 28 35.71 28.72 -36.16
CA THR A 28 34.71 27.80 -35.58
C THR A 28 35.36 26.77 -34.66
N LEU A 29 36.49 26.18 -35.07
CA LEU A 29 37.22 25.21 -34.27
C LEU A 29 37.75 25.80 -32.95
N VAL A 30 38.20 27.06 -32.97
CA VAL A 30 38.62 27.79 -31.75
C VAL A 30 37.42 28.03 -30.83
N ILE A 31 36.29 28.48 -31.36
CA ILE A 31 35.07 28.72 -30.57
C ILE A 31 34.55 27.41 -29.96
N ASP A 32 34.47 26.33 -30.72
CA ASP A 32 34.04 25.01 -30.22
C ASP A 32 35.01 24.49 -29.14
N GLY A 33 36.31 24.68 -29.34
CA GLY A 33 37.34 24.34 -28.35
C GLY A 33 37.20 25.14 -27.04
N LEU A 34 36.95 26.45 -27.14
CA LEU A 34 36.69 27.30 -25.97
C LEU A 34 35.41 26.86 -25.24
N ARG A 35 34.34 26.53 -25.98
CA ARG A 35 33.09 26.03 -25.41
C ARG A 35 33.31 24.74 -24.62
N ILE A 36 34.07 23.79 -25.18
CA ILE A 36 34.43 22.54 -24.49
C ILE A 36 35.26 22.84 -23.24
N PHE A 37 36.24 23.75 -23.32
CA PHE A 37 37.08 24.12 -22.18
C PHE A 37 36.24 24.69 -21.02
N VAL A 38 35.34 25.63 -21.31
CA VAL A 38 34.43 26.22 -20.32
C VAL A 38 33.54 25.15 -19.69
N LEU A 39 32.86 24.35 -20.51
CA LEU A 39 31.95 23.29 -20.03
C LEU A 39 32.69 22.22 -19.22
N HIS A 40 33.91 21.86 -19.63
CA HIS A 40 34.74 20.91 -18.90
C HIS A 40 35.21 21.46 -17.55
N SER A 41 35.53 22.76 -17.48
CA SER A 41 35.85 23.42 -16.21
C SER A 41 34.65 23.43 -15.28
N SER A 42 33.44 23.72 -15.79
CA SER A 42 32.21 23.70 -15.01
C SER A 42 31.83 22.33 -14.46
N LEU A 43 32.26 21.22 -15.09
CA LEU A 43 32.05 19.87 -14.54
C LEU A 43 32.85 19.61 -13.26
N LYS A 44 33.94 20.33 -13.01
CA LYS A 44 34.71 20.22 -11.76
C LYS A 44 34.02 20.89 -10.58
N GLU A 45 33.18 21.88 -10.85
CA GLU A 45 32.49 22.69 -9.84
C GLU A 45 31.02 22.28 -9.67
N ALA A 46 30.39 21.71 -10.71
CA ALA A 46 28.99 21.30 -10.71
C ALA A 46 28.80 19.93 -11.39
N GLU A 47 28.36 18.91 -10.65
CA GLU A 47 27.98 17.59 -11.16
C GLU A 47 26.60 17.57 -11.86
N SER A 48 26.21 18.67 -12.50
CA SER A 48 24.90 18.75 -13.14
C SER A 48 24.84 17.88 -14.41
N ALA A 49 23.81 17.03 -14.49
CA ALA A 49 23.54 16.20 -15.66
C ALA A 49 23.40 17.02 -16.95
N THR A 50 22.92 18.27 -16.84
CA THR A 50 22.75 19.19 -17.98
C THR A 50 24.10 19.59 -18.57
N VAL A 51 25.09 19.95 -17.74
CA VAL A 51 26.43 20.34 -18.20
C VAL A 51 27.12 19.20 -18.94
N ARG A 52 26.90 17.95 -18.50
CA ARG A 52 27.45 16.75 -19.18
C ARG A 52 26.83 16.54 -20.56
N VAL A 53 25.53 16.79 -20.70
CA VAL A 53 24.83 16.70 -21.99
C VAL A 53 25.36 17.78 -22.94
N ASP A 54 25.47 19.02 -22.47
CA ASP A 54 25.98 20.14 -23.27
C ASP A 54 27.43 19.94 -23.72
N LEU A 55 28.29 19.36 -22.86
CA LEU A 55 29.66 19.01 -23.23
C LEU A 55 29.70 17.96 -24.34
N PHE A 56 28.87 16.92 -24.26
CA PHE A 56 28.80 15.89 -25.29
C PHE A 56 28.32 16.46 -26.62
N HIS A 57 27.38 17.42 -26.59
CA HIS A 57 26.97 18.15 -27.79
C HIS A 57 28.11 18.99 -28.37
N ALA A 58 28.81 19.77 -27.55
CA ALA A 58 29.96 20.56 -28.00
C ALA A 58 31.09 19.69 -28.60
N LEU A 59 31.35 18.50 -28.05
CA LEU A 59 32.29 17.53 -28.62
C LEU A 59 31.83 16.99 -30.00
N SER A 60 30.54 16.77 -30.16
CA SER A 60 29.95 16.34 -31.43
C SER A 60 30.07 17.42 -32.49
N ASP A 61 29.83 18.68 -32.12
CA ASP A 61 29.98 19.84 -33.01
C ASP A 61 31.44 19.99 -33.46
N LEU A 62 32.40 19.95 -32.52
CA LEU A 62 33.84 19.99 -32.82
C LEU A 62 34.26 18.86 -33.77
N SER A 63 33.74 17.64 -33.57
CA SER A 63 34.04 16.50 -34.43
C SER A 63 33.56 16.73 -35.87
N SER A 64 32.39 17.36 -36.03
CA SER A 64 31.85 17.70 -37.35
C SER A 64 32.66 18.80 -38.04
N THR A 65 33.08 19.83 -37.31
CA THR A 65 33.98 20.90 -37.78
C THR A 65 35.34 20.34 -38.20
N PHE A 66 35.86 19.35 -37.47
CA PHE A 66 37.13 18.69 -37.81
C PHE A 66 37.03 17.86 -39.10
N VAL A 67 35.92 17.15 -39.31
CA VAL A 67 35.65 16.44 -40.58
C VAL A 67 35.58 17.43 -41.75
N ALA A 68 34.94 18.59 -41.56
CA ALA A 68 34.88 19.64 -42.56
C ALA A 68 36.27 20.23 -42.86
N LEU A 69 37.10 20.44 -41.84
CA LEU A 69 38.49 20.91 -42.00
C LEU A 69 39.32 19.93 -42.82
N ILE A 70 39.22 18.63 -42.55
CA ILE A 70 39.92 17.58 -43.31
C ILE A 70 39.45 17.59 -44.77
N GLY A 71 38.14 17.70 -45.02
CA GLY A 71 37.59 17.81 -46.37
C GLY A 71 38.13 19.01 -47.14
N PHE A 72 38.13 20.18 -46.51
CA PHE A 72 38.60 21.44 -47.10
C PHE A 72 40.12 21.44 -47.34
N ALA A 73 40.89 20.89 -46.40
CA ALA A 73 42.34 20.68 -46.56
C ALA A 73 42.66 19.69 -47.69
N SER A 74 41.88 18.61 -47.83
CA SER A 74 42.06 17.62 -48.91
C SER A 74 41.77 18.23 -50.29
N ALA A 75 40.76 19.10 -50.39
CA ALA A 75 40.47 19.87 -51.60
C ALA A 75 41.67 20.76 -52.01
N SER A 76 42.34 21.35 -51.03
CA SER A 76 43.50 22.25 -51.24
C SER A 76 44.76 21.52 -51.71
N LEU A 77 44.86 20.21 -51.44
CA LEU A 77 45.95 19.35 -51.91
C LEU A 77 45.68 18.74 -53.30
N ASN A 78 44.70 19.27 -54.06
CA ASN A 78 44.23 18.74 -55.35
C ASN A 78 43.75 17.28 -55.30
N ILE A 79 43.34 16.77 -54.13
CA ILE A 79 42.68 15.48 -54.02
C ILE A 79 41.22 15.68 -54.44
N LEU A 80 40.94 15.53 -55.74
CA LEU A 80 39.66 15.87 -56.39
C LEU A 80 38.43 15.24 -55.71
N VAL A 81 38.61 14.06 -55.11
CA VAL A 81 37.54 13.27 -54.46
C VAL A 81 37.43 13.56 -52.95
N GLY A 82 38.43 14.22 -52.36
CA GLY A 82 38.56 14.41 -50.91
C GLY A 82 37.43 15.26 -50.29
N ASP A 83 37.11 16.40 -50.90
CA ASP A 83 35.99 17.26 -50.47
C ASP A 83 34.66 16.50 -50.49
N THR A 84 34.45 15.73 -51.55
CA THR A 84 33.17 15.07 -51.78
C THR A 84 32.96 13.89 -50.83
N LEU A 85 34.02 13.12 -50.55
CA LEU A 85 34.00 12.07 -49.51
C LEU A 85 33.76 12.67 -48.13
N ALA A 86 34.45 13.76 -47.78
CA ALA A 86 34.26 14.43 -46.50
C ALA A 86 32.83 14.97 -46.33
N ALA A 87 32.26 15.58 -47.38
CA ALA A 87 30.88 16.06 -47.39
C ALA A 87 29.86 14.92 -47.25
N LEU A 88 30.13 13.75 -47.83
CA LEU A 88 29.30 12.56 -47.72
C LEU A 88 29.34 11.99 -46.29
N VAL A 89 30.54 11.85 -45.71
CA VAL A 89 30.73 11.42 -44.31
C VAL A 89 30.03 12.38 -43.35
N LEU A 90 30.18 13.69 -43.56
CA LEU A 90 29.51 14.72 -42.76
C LEU A 90 27.98 14.60 -42.85
N CYS A 91 27.44 14.35 -44.03
CA CYS A 91 25.99 14.13 -44.19
C CYS A 91 25.50 12.91 -43.41
N ILE A 92 26.21 11.77 -43.48
CA ILE A 92 25.85 10.56 -42.73
C ILE A 92 25.88 10.84 -41.22
N LEU A 93 26.93 11.53 -40.75
CA LEU A 93 27.08 11.88 -39.34
C LEU A 93 25.94 12.77 -38.84
N ILE A 94 25.65 13.87 -39.55
CA ILE A 94 24.56 14.80 -39.18
C ILE A 94 23.21 14.07 -39.20
N PHE A 95 22.96 13.23 -40.21
CA PHE A 95 21.72 12.47 -40.30
C PHE A 95 21.54 11.50 -39.13
N TYR A 96 22.59 10.75 -38.79
CA TYR A 96 22.59 9.85 -37.63
C TYR A 96 22.34 10.58 -36.31
N LEU A 97 23.04 11.70 -36.08
CA LEU A 97 22.85 12.54 -34.90
C LEU A 97 21.43 13.11 -34.82
N SER A 98 20.88 13.53 -35.96
CA SER A 98 19.51 14.05 -36.08
C SER A 98 18.47 13.00 -35.70
N ILE A 99 18.56 11.79 -36.28
CA ILE A 99 17.66 10.68 -35.93
C ILE A 99 17.78 10.32 -34.45
N LYS A 100 19.00 10.25 -33.93
CA LYS A 100 19.26 9.95 -32.52
C LYS A 100 18.65 11.00 -31.59
N MET A 101 18.71 12.29 -31.96
CA MET A 101 18.04 13.36 -31.22
C MET A 101 16.52 13.21 -31.28
N ILE A 102 15.94 13.05 -32.48
CA ILE A 102 14.50 12.86 -32.65
C ILE A 102 13.99 11.70 -31.78
N TYR A 103 14.70 10.57 -31.79
CA TYR A 103 14.34 9.41 -30.97
C TYR A 103 14.37 9.72 -29.46
N ARG A 104 15.40 10.43 -28.98
CA ARG A 104 15.49 10.84 -27.57
C ARG A 104 14.39 11.81 -27.17
N THR A 105 14.16 12.85 -27.97
CA THR A 105 13.10 13.82 -27.72
C THR A 105 11.71 13.18 -27.77
N ALA A 106 11.49 12.23 -28.69
CA ALA A 106 10.24 11.47 -28.74
C ALA A 106 10.05 10.61 -27.48
N LEU A 107 11.12 10.00 -26.95
CA LEU A 107 11.06 9.25 -25.69
C LEU A 107 10.74 10.18 -24.50
N ASP A 108 11.39 11.34 -24.43
CA ASP A 108 11.15 12.32 -23.36
C ASP A 108 9.71 12.86 -23.40
N LEU A 109 9.12 13.04 -24.59
CA LEU A 109 7.72 13.45 -24.75
C LEU A 109 6.72 12.33 -24.42
N SER A 110 7.15 11.07 -24.54
CA SER A 110 6.31 9.90 -24.22
C SER A 110 6.26 9.57 -22.72
N ASP A 111 6.85 10.43 -21.87
CA ASP A 111 7.07 10.22 -20.44
C ASP A 111 7.78 8.88 -20.10
N ALA A 112 8.53 8.30 -21.04
CA ALA A 112 9.07 6.95 -20.93
C ALA A 112 10.19 6.85 -19.88
N ILE A 113 10.23 5.72 -19.16
CA ILE A 113 11.22 5.44 -18.13
C ILE A 113 12.27 4.43 -18.61
N PRO A 114 13.57 4.65 -18.33
CA PRO A 114 14.61 3.65 -18.58
C PRO A 114 14.32 2.34 -17.84
N LYS A 115 14.41 1.20 -18.53
CA LYS A 115 14.18 -0.14 -17.94
C LYS A 115 15.03 -0.41 -16.69
N SER A 116 16.25 0.12 -16.64
CA SER A 116 17.14 -0.01 -15.47
C SER A 116 16.57 0.68 -14.22
N LEU A 117 15.94 1.85 -14.38
CA LEU A 117 15.29 2.58 -13.29
C LEU A 117 14.04 1.83 -12.81
N PHE A 118 13.22 1.37 -13.75
CA PHE A 118 12.03 0.57 -13.45
C PHE A 118 12.38 -0.68 -12.63
N ASN A 119 13.40 -1.43 -13.06
CA ASN A 119 13.82 -2.65 -12.37
C ASN A 119 14.37 -2.39 -10.96
N ARG A 120 15.06 -1.27 -10.75
CA ARG A 120 15.53 -0.87 -9.41
C ARG A 120 14.37 -0.59 -8.45
N VAL A 121 13.36 0.16 -8.90
CA VAL A 121 12.17 0.42 -8.09
C VAL A 121 11.40 -0.87 -7.82
N ARG A 122 11.24 -1.72 -8.84
CA ARG A 122 10.63 -3.04 -8.69
C ARG A 122 11.32 -3.89 -7.62
N ALA A 123 12.65 -3.97 -7.68
CA ALA A 123 13.45 -4.72 -6.70
C ALA A 123 13.32 -4.11 -5.30
N SER A 124 13.32 -2.78 -5.19
CA SER A 124 13.12 -2.06 -3.93
C SER A 124 11.79 -2.47 -3.29
N ILE A 125 10.68 -2.37 -4.01
CA ILE A 125 9.34 -2.74 -3.52
C ILE A 125 9.29 -4.23 -3.12
N GLN A 126 9.92 -5.12 -3.90
CA GLN A 126 9.96 -6.56 -3.61
C GLN A 126 10.70 -6.91 -2.32
N THR A 127 11.69 -6.12 -1.92
CA THR A 127 12.48 -6.37 -0.70
C THR A 127 11.82 -5.84 0.57
N HIS A 128 10.71 -5.10 0.47
CA HIS A 128 10.07 -4.48 1.63
C HIS A 128 9.34 -5.53 2.49
N PRO A 129 9.60 -5.63 3.81
CA PRO A 129 9.10 -6.71 4.67
C PRO A 129 7.56 -6.78 4.76
N SER A 130 6.89 -5.63 4.74
CA SER A 130 5.43 -5.54 4.86
C SER A 130 4.67 -5.73 3.53
N VAL A 131 5.38 -5.88 2.40
CA VAL A 131 4.76 -6.02 1.07
C VAL A 131 4.78 -7.50 0.67
N LYS A 132 3.63 -8.18 0.77
CA LYS A 132 3.50 -9.57 0.31
C LYS A 132 3.48 -9.67 -1.22
N GLN A 133 2.72 -8.78 -1.85
CA GLN A 133 2.52 -8.71 -3.29
C GLN A 133 2.24 -7.26 -3.70
N PHE A 134 2.63 -6.91 -4.92
CA PHE A 134 2.29 -5.64 -5.54
C PHE A 134 1.95 -5.86 -7.01
N GLU A 135 1.10 -5.00 -7.54
CA GLU A 135 0.58 -5.04 -8.90
C GLU A 135 0.55 -3.63 -9.50
N ASN A 136 0.34 -3.56 -10.82
CA ASN A 136 0.13 -2.29 -11.53
C ASN A 136 1.21 -1.22 -11.28
N LEU A 137 2.47 -1.62 -11.08
CA LEU A 137 3.58 -0.67 -10.99
C LEU A 137 3.70 0.10 -12.30
N LYS A 138 3.30 1.36 -12.27
CA LYS A 138 3.41 2.31 -13.38
C LYS A 138 4.36 3.40 -12.97
N MET A 139 5.22 3.78 -13.91
CA MET A 139 6.15 4.86 -13.69
C MET A 139 6.24 5.71 -14.94
N ARG A 140 6.29 7.02 -14.78
CA ARG A 140 6.44 7.98 -15.87
C ARG A 140 7.29 9.16 -15.43
N ARG A 141 8.05 9.76 -16.34
CA ARG A 141 8.92 10.91 -16.04
C ARG A 141 8.37 12.16 -16.68
N VAL A 142 8.22 13.22 -15.90
CA VAL A 142 7.86 14.56 -16.41
C VAL A 142 8.91 15.55 -15.93
N GLY A 143 9.72 16.05 -16.86
CA GLY A 143 10.83 16.94 -16.55
C GLY A 143 11.85 16.30 -15.59
N ASP A 144 12.06 16.91 -14.43
CA ASP A 144 12.99 16.44 -13.40
C ASP A 144 12.32 15.56 -12.32
N LYS A 145 11.01 15.33 -12.40
CA LYS A 145 10.24 14.51 -11.45
C LYS A 145 9.81 13.17 -12.05
N VAL A 146 9.85 12.13 -11.22
CA VAL A 146 9.33 10.80 -11.56
C VAL A 146 8.04 10.54 -10.80
N PHE A 147 6.99 10.18 -11.52
CA PHE A 147 5.71 9.76 -10.95
C PHE A 147 5.69 8.22 -10.87
N VAL A 148 5.30 7.69 -9.72
CA VAL A 148 5.20 6.26 -9.45
C VAL A 148 3.82 5.96 -8.90
N ASP A 149 3.08 5.08 -9.56
CA ASP A 149 1.82 4.53 -9.07
C ASP A 149 2.00 3.02 -8.84
N VAL A 150 1.61 2.53 -7.67
CA VAL A 150 1.68 1.11 -7.36
C VAL A 150 0.50 0.66 -6.50
N ASP A 151 -0.04 -0.51 -6.80
CA ASP A 151 -1.01 -1.18 -5.94
C ASP A 151 -0.26 -2.19 -5.06
N ILE A 152 -0.43 -2.12 -3.74
CA ILE A 152 0.16 -3.11 -2.81
C ILE A 152 -0.92 -3.88 -2.06
N THR A 153 -0.67 -5.17 -1.87
CA THR A 153 -1.59 -6.08 -1.18
C THR A 153 -1.27 -6.14 0.31
N VAL A 154 -2.25 -5.82 1.14
CA VAL A 154 -2.14 -5.76 2.61
C VAL A 154 -3.20 -6.62 3.32
N PRO A 155 -2.98 -7.07 4.56
CA PRO A 155 -4.00 -7.80 5.34
C PRO A 155 -5.33 -7.02 5.49
N GLN A 156 -6.46 -7.72 5.62
CA GLN A 156 -7.78 -7.09 5.77
C GLN A 156 -7.99 -6.44 7.15
N ASP A 157 -7.33 -6.98 8.18
CA ASP A 157 -7.39 -6.53 9.57
C ASP A 157 -6.41 -5.39 9.88
N LEU A 158 -5.71 -4.87 8.86
CA LEU A 158 -4.74 -3.79 9.02
C LEU A 158 -5.41 -2.50 9.49
N SER A 159 -4.94 -1.95 10.61
CA SER A 159 -5.43 -0.66 11.10
C SER A 159 -5.00 0.50 10.19
N VAL A 160 -5.76 1.60 10.20
CA VAL A 160 -5.43 2.82 9.44
C VAL A 160 -4.04 3.35 9.81
N LYS A 161 -3.63 3.21 11.07
CA LYS A 161 -2.31 3.66 11.54
C LYS A 161 -1.18 2.81 10.98
N GLU A 162 -1.34 1.49 10.97
CA GLU A 162 -0.35 0.58 10.39
C GLU A 162 -0.25 0.76 8.87
N ALA A 163 -1.39 0.99 8.21
CA ALA A 163 -1.44 1.34 6.79
C ALA A 163 -0.61 2.58 6.46
N ASP A 164 -0.78 3.66 7.23
CA ASP A 164 -0.03 4.91 7.03
C ASP A 164 1.48 4.72 7.23
N LEU A 165 1.88 3.92 8.22
CA LEU A 165 3.30 3.59 8.46
C LEU A 165 3.91 2.82 7.28
N ILE A 166 3.20 1.81 6.76
CA ILE A 166 3.66 1.03 5.60
C ILE A 166 3.78 1.92 4.36
N VAL A 167 2.79 2.77 4.10
CA VAL A 167 2.81 3.71 2.98
C VAL A 167 3.97 4.68 3.10
N SER A 168 4.16 5.28 4.28
CA SER A 168 5.24 6.23 4.53
C SER A 168 6.63 5.62 4.39
N ASP A 169 6.82 4.39 4.88
CA ASP A 169 8.11 3.69 4.77
C ASP A 169 8.42 3.32 3.31
N LEU A 170 7.43 2.79 2.60
CA LEU A 170 7.57 2.44 1.19
C LEU A 170 7.83 3.68 0.32
N GLN A 171 7.17 4.80 0.60
CA GLN A 171 7.44 6.08 -0.08
C GLN A 171 8.89 6.52 0.11
N LYS A 172 9.41 6.50 1.35
CA LYS A 172 10.81 6.84 1.63
C LYS A 172 11.77 5.92 0.89
N GLN A 173 11.50 4.62 0.88
CA GLN A 173 12.36 3.64 0.23
C GLN A 173 12.43 3.86 -1.29
N ILE A 174 11.29 4.12 -1.93
CA ILE A 174 11.24 4.44 -3.36
C ILE A 174 11.93 5.78 -3.62
N GLN A 175 11.66 6.81 -2.81
CA GLN A 175 12.26 8.14 -2.96
C GLN A 175 13.79 8.11 -2.84
N ASN A 176 14.34 7.32 -1.91
CA ASN A 176 15.79 7.11 -1.79
C ASN A 176 16.39 6.41 -3.02
N THR A 177 15.59 5.64 -3.75
CA THR A 177 16.04 4.93 -4.95
C THR A 177 16.10 5.86 -6.17
N ILE A 178 15.16 6.80 -6.33
CA ILE A 178 14.97 7.58 -7.57
C ILE A 178 15.15 9.09 -7.43
N GLY A 179 15.26 9.60 -6.20
CA GLY A 179 15.38 11.03 -5.90
C GLY A 179 14.03 11.76 -6.00
N LYS A 180 14.01 12.90 -6.72
CA LYS A 180 12.81 13.73 -6.90
C LYS A 180 11.67 12.94 -7.54
N SER A 181 10.65 12.64 -6.75
CA SER A 181 9.53 11.80 -7.17
C SER A 181 8.23 12.15 -6.46
N GLU A 182 7.13 11.76 -7.08
CA GLU A 182 5.78 11.79 -6.54
C GLU A 182 5.23 10.37 -6.60
N ILE A 183 4.83 9.82 -5.45
CA ILE A 183 4.57 8.39 -5.28
C ILE A 183 3.16 8.21 -4.73
N SER A 184 2.30 7.57 -5.50
CA SER A 184 0.96 7.17 -5.12
C SER A 184 0.92 5.67 -4.85
N ILE A 185 0.48 5.29 -3.65
CA ILE A 185 0.39 3.89 -3.23
C ILE A 185 -1.07 3.59 -2.93
N LYS A 186 -1.65 2.65 -3.66
CA LYS A 186 -3.00 2.17 -3.42
C LYS A 186 -2.95 0.87 -2.64
N LEU A 187 -3.57 0.86 -1.46
CA LEU A 187 -3.72 -0.35 -0.66
C LEU A 187 -4.87 -1.18 -1.22
N LYS A 188 -4.61 -2.44 -1.51
CA LYS A 188 -5.61 -3.45 -1.80
C LYS A 188 -5.63 -4.48 -0.68
N PRO A 189 -6.79 -4.81 -0.11
CA PRO A 189 -6.86 -5.92 0.81
C PRO A 189 -6.42 -7.20 0.09
N SER A 190 -5.74 -8.10 0.81
CA SER A 190 -5.44 -9.43 0.30
C SER A 190 -6.75 -10.14 0.03
N SER A 191 -7.07 -10.29 -1.25
CA SER A 191 -8.08 -11.23 -1.72
C SER A 191 -7.53 -12.64 -1.55
N GLN A 192 -7.49 -13.12 -0.31
CA GLN A 192 -7.85 -14.51 -0.14
C GLN A 192 -9.32 -14.61 -0.58
N GLU A 193 -9.71 -15.71 -1.24
CA GLU A 193 -11.14 -16.06 -1.29
C GLU A 193 -11.71 -15.75 0.10
N LEU A 194 -12.86 -15.04 0.17
CA LEU A 194 -13.53 -14.79 1.43
C LEU A 194 -13.43 -16.08 2.23
N THR A 195 -12.83 -16.01 3.42
CA THR A 195 -12.73 -17.21 4.24
C THR A 195 -14.13 -17.79 4.35
N PHE A 196 -14.27 -19.11 4.46
CA PHE A 196 -15.58 -19.75 4.50
C PHE A 196 -16.55 -19.00 5.43
N ILE A 197 -16.06 -18.52 6.58
CA ILE A 197 -16.77 -17.68 7.54
C ILE A 197 -17.15 -16.29 6.97
N GLU A 198 -16.23 -15.54 6.38
CA GLU A 198 -16.53 -14.23 5.77
C GLU A 198 -17.60 -14.32 4.66
N ARG A 199 -17.60 -15.42 3.90
CA ARG A 199 -18.61 -15.67 2.88
C ARG A 199 -20.00 -15.88 3.50
N ILE A 200 -20.08 -16.57 4.65
CA ILE A 200 -21.33 -16.70 5.41
C ILE A 200 -21.82 -15.35 5.91
N HIS A 201 -20.94 -14.53 6.50
CA HIS A 201 -21.29 -13.17 6.92
C HIS A 201 -21.85 -12.34 5.76
N TYR A 202 -21.15 -12.34 4.62
CA TYR A 202 -21.56 -11.60 3.42
C TYR A 202 -22.95 -11.98 2.89
N ILE A 203 -23.30 -13.27 2.93
CA ILE A 203 -24.61 -13.76 2.48
C ILE A 203 -25.69 -13.38 3.49
N ALA A 204 -25.44 -13.61 4.78
CA ALA A 204 -26.41 -13.41 5.86
C ALA A 204 -26.72 -11.92 6.09
N ASP A 205 -25.72 -11.03 6.09
CA ASP A 205 -25.90 -9.58 6.28
C ASP A 205 -26.76 -8.91 5.19
N ARG A 206 -26.97 -9.59 4.06
CA ARG A 206 -27.76 -9.06 2.92
C ARG A 206 -29.19 -9.58 2.88
N VAL A 207 -29.59 -10.37 3.87
CA VAL A 207 -30.99 -10.73 4.04
C VAL A 207 -31.71 -9.57 4.71
N ASP A 208 -32.82 -9.14 4.12
CA ASP A 208 -33.61 -8.03 4.66
C ASP A 208 -34.12 -8.36 6.06
N GLY A 209 -33.94 -7.44 7.00
CA GLY A 209 -34.26 -7.63 8.41
C GLY A 209 -33.12 -8.17 9.29
N VAL A 210 -32.01 -8.62 8.71
CA VAL A 210 -30.78 -8.92 9.48
C VAL A 210 -30.06 -7.62 9.83
N ARG A 211 -29.76 -7.42 11.11
CA ARG A 211 -29.05 -6.24 11.65
C ARG A 211 -27.60 -6.52 12.01
N GLY A 212 -27.26 -7.79 12.17
CA GLY A 212 -25.91 -8.25 12.46
C GLY A 212 -25.83 -9.77 12.43
N VAL A 213 -24.63 -10.29 12.25
CA VAL A 213 -24.33 -11.73 12.25
C VAL A 213 -23.11 -11.95 13.12
N HIS A 214 -23.17 -12.91 14.03
CA HIS A 214 -22.04 -13.26 14.89
C HIS A 214 -22.07 -14.74 15.27
N LYS A 215 -21.02 -15.21 15.97
CA LYS A 215 -20.87 -16.60 16.43
C LYS A 215 -21.09 -17.63 15.30
N VAL A 216 -20.47 -17.38 14.15
CA VAL A 216 -20.47 -18.34 13.04
C VAL A 216 -19.51 -19.48 13.39
N ALA A 217 -20.03 -20.70 13.46
CA ALA A 217 -19.28 -21.89 13.80
C ALA A 217 -19.56 -23.01 12.80
N LEU A 218 -18.52 -23.67 12.32
CA LEU A 218 -18.62 -24.84 11.46
C LEU A 218 -18.19 -26.07 12.27
N THR A 219 -19.09 -27.04 12.38
CA THR A 219 -18.83 -28.31 13.06
C THR A 219 -18.87 -29.44 12.03
N GLU A 220 -17.89 -30.34 12.05
CA GLU A 220 -17.88 -31.52 11.20
C GLU A 220 -18.27 -32.76 12.01
N VAL A 221 -19.31 -33.46 11.56
CA VAL A 221 -19.74 -34.74 12.16
C VAL A 221 -19.72 -35.80 11.07
N GLY A 222 -18.75 -36.71 11.16
CA GLY A 222 -18.49 -37.68 10.09
C GLY A 222 -17.89 -36.97 8.87
N ASN A 223 -18.59 -37.00 7.74
CA ASN A 223 -18.18 -36.36 6.47
C ASN A 223 -19.18 -35.25 6.06
N VAL A 224 -19.94 -34.73 7.03
CA VAL A 224 -20.99 -33.72 6.83
C VAL A 224 -20.68 -32.50 7.70
N GLN A 225 -20.70 -31.32 7.07
CA GLN A 225 -20.46 -30.05 7.74
C GLN A 225 -21.79 -29.44 8.20
N HIS A 226 -21.85 -29.03 9.46
CA HIS A 226 -22.97 -28.37 10.11
C HIS A 226 -22.56 -26.94 10.45
N LEU A 227 -23.24 -25.97 9.86
CA LEU A 227 -23.02 -24.56 10.12
C LEU A 227 -24.01 -24.08 11.19
N THR A 228 -23.53 -23.40 12.21
CA THR A 228 -24.36 -22.68 13.19
C THR A 228 -23.99 -21.20 13.15
N LEU A 229 -24.98 -20.31 13.15
CA LEU A 229 -24.76 -18.87 13.21
C LEU A 229 -25.85 -18.18 14.02
N HIS A 230 -25.55 -17.01 14.56
CA HIS A 230 -26.51 -16.15 15.23
C HIS A 230 -26.76 -14.91 14.37
N ILE A 231 -28.02 -14.57 14.19
CA ILE A 231 -28.44 -13.34 13.52
C ILE A 231 -29.12 -12.42 14.52
N GLU A 232 -28.87 -11.13 14.38
CA GLU A 232 -29.55 -10.10 15.14
C GLU A 232 -30.70 -9.51 14.31
N VAL A 233 -31.88 -9.39 14.91
CA VAL A 233 -33.09 -8.82 14.28
C VAL A 233 -33.75 -7.77 15.19
N ASP A 234 -34.69 -6.98 14.67
CA ASP A 234 -35.41 -5.99 15.49
C ASP A 234 -36.10 -6.64 16.72
N PRO A 235 -35.86 -6.15 17.95
CA PRO A 235 -36.51 -6.66 19.16
C PRO A 235 -38.04 -6.57 19.16
N ASN A 236 -38.63 -5.68 18.34
CA ASN A 236 -40.07 -5.49 18.23
C ASN A 236 -40.72 -6.38 17.14
N LEU A 237 -39.94 -7.22 16.46
CA LEU A 237 -40.49 -8.19 15.50
C LEU A 237 -41.27 -9.29 16.22
N SER A 238 -42.39 -9.69 15.61
CA SER A 238 -43.09 -10.92 16.00
C SER A 238 -42.21 -12.14 15.74
N THR A 239 -42.36 -13.18 16.55
CA THR A 239 -41.63 -14.46 16.41
C THR A 239 -41.73 -15.05 15.01
N ASP A 240 -42.90 -14.97 14.36
CA ASP A 240 -43.12 -15.53 13.02
C ASP A 240 -42.27 -14.82 11.97
N LYS A 241 -42.21 -13.49 12.01
CA LYS A 241 -41.38 -12.70 11.10
C LYS A 241 -39.89 -12.93 11.34
N ALA A 242 -39.48 -13.02 12.59
CA ALA A 242 -38.10 -13.33 12.93
C ALA A 242 -37.69 -14.73 12.43
N HIS A 243 -38.60 -15.71 12.54
CA HIS A 243 -38.41 -17.04 11.98
C HIS A 243 -38.28 -17.02 10.45
N SER A 244 -39.13 -16.27 9.74
CA SER A 244 -39.01 -16.13 8.29
C SER A 244 -37.68 -15.50 7.84
N ILE A 245 -37.13 -14.55 8.61
CA ILE A 245 -35.79 -13.98 8.33
C ILE A 245 -34.72 -15.06 8.49
N ALA A 246 -34.79 -15.86 9.56
CA ALA A 246 -33.85 -16.96 9.78
C ALA A 246 -33.93 -18.03 8.67
N GLU A 247 -35.13 -18.42 8.24
CA GLU A 247 -35.33 -19.35 7.12
C GLU A 247 -34.74 -18.82 5.81
N GLU A 248 -34.90 -17.52 5.53
CA GLU A 248 -34.33 -16.91 4.33
C GLU A 248 -32.79 -16.89 4.37
N VAL A 249 -32.19 -16.60 5.53
CA VAL A 249 -30.73 -16.72 5.75
C VAL A 249 -30.26 -18.15 5.51
N GLU A 250 -30.93 -19.12 6.13
CA GLU A 250 -30.62 -20.55 5.98
C GLU A 250 -30.63 -20.95 4.50
N LYS A 251 -31.73 -20.63 3.81
CA LYS A 251 -31.94 -20.96 2.40
C LYS A 251 -30.90 -20.33 1.48
N ARG A 252 -30.54 -19.06 1.69
CA ARG A 252 -29.48 -18.40 0.89
C ARG A 252 -28.14 -19.07 1.08
N ILE A 253 -27.75 -19.35 2.33
CA ILE A 253 -26.48 -20.00 2.62
C ILE A 253 -26.40 -21.37 1.94
N VAL A 254 -27.45 -22.20 2.07
CA VAL A 254 -27.50 -23.53 1.44
C VAL A 254 -27.39 -23.45 -0.10
N ASN A 255 -28.01 -22.45 -0.71
CA ASN A 255 -27.99 -22.29 -2.17
C ASN A 255 -26.65 -21.76 -2.71
N GLU A 256 -25.99 -20.87 -1.97
CA GLU A 256 -24.78 -20.19 -2.43
C GLU A 256 -23.50 -20.89 -1.99
N VAL A 257 -23.51 -21.63 -0.89
CA VAL A 257 -22.34 -22.29 -0.30
C VAL A 257 -22.45 -23.81 -0.43
N ARG A 258 -21.62 -24.38 -1.31
CA ARG A 258 -21.54 -25.84 -1.50
C ARG A 258 -20.75 -26.49 -0.36
N GLY A 259 -21.15 -27.70 0.04
CA GLY A 259 -20.44 -28.51 1.03
C GLY A 259 -21.01 -28.47 2.45
N ILE A 260 -22.03 -27.65 2.70
CA ILE A 260 -22.75 -27.61 3.98
C ILE A 260 -23.91 -28.61 3.94
N GLY A 261 -23.98 -29.51 4.92
CA GLY A 261 -25.06 -30.47 5.07
C GLY A 261 -26.28 -29.92 5.80
N SER A 262 -26.09 -29.06 6.80
CA SER A 262 -27.19 -28.33 7.46
C SER A 262 -26.73 -26.97 7.97
N VAL A 263 -27.65 -26.00 7.98
CA VAL A 263 -27.44 -24.67 8.54
C VAL A 263 -28.43 -24.45 9.67
N THR A 264 -27.97 -24.01 10.83
CA THR A 264 -28.80 -23.69 11.99
C THR A 264 -28.64 -22.22 12.33
N VAL A 265 -29.73 -21.47 12.24
CA VAL A 265 -29.74 -20.02 12.52
C VAL A 265 -30.42 -19.76 13.86
N HIS A 266 -29.67 -19.19 14.81
CA HIS A 266 -30.21 -18.68 16.07
C HIS A 266 -30.58 -17.21 15.92
N ILE A 267 -31.75 -16.84 16.44
CA ILE A 267 -32.25 -15.47 16.40
C ILE A 267 -31.96 -14.79 17.73
N GLU A 268 -31.29 -13.65 17.67
CA GLU A 268 -31.06 -12.77 18.81
C GLU A 268 -31.67 -11.38 18.55
N PRO A 269 -32.17 -10.68 19.59
CA PRO A 269 -32.58 -9.30 19.45
C PRO A 269 -31.35 -8.41 19.25
N SER A 270 -31.37 -7.53 18.25
CA SER A 270 -30.29 -6.56 18.00
C SER A 270 -30.09 -5.70 19.24
N GLN A 271 -28.89 -5.71 19.81
CA GLN A 271 -28.60 -4.99 21.06
C GLN A 271 -28.62 -3.48 20.82
N TRP A 272 -29.75 -2.85 21.14
CA TRP A 272 -29.80 -1.41 21.32
C TRP A 272 -29.62 -1.14 22.82
N TYR A 273 -28.43 -0.69 23.20
CA TYR A 273 -28.14 0.09 24.40
C TYR A 273 -29.22 0.05 25.51
N ILE A 274 -29.11 -0.86 26.48
CA ILE A 274 -29.97 -0.82 27.66
C ILE A 274 -29.46 0.33 28.53
N LYS A 275 -30.26 1.41 28.68
CA LYS A 275 -30.04 2.39 29.76
C LYS A 275 -30.31 1.66 31.08
N ALA A 276 -29.29 1.01 31.62
CA ALA A 276 -29.33 0.52 32.98
C ALA A 276 -29.24 1.72 33.92
N TYR A 277 -30.08 1.74 34.94
CA TYR A 277 -29.93 2.68 36.04
C TYR A 277 -29.02 2.03 37.07
N GLU A 278 -28.05 2.78 37.57
CA GLU A 278 -27.27 2.35 38.73
C GLU A 278 -28.23 2.22 39.92
N ILE A 279 -28.21 1.05 40.55
CA ILE A 279 -29.00 0.76 41.74
C ILE A 279 -28.09 1.01 42.93
N ASP A 280 -28.26 2.15 43.61
CA ASP A 280 -27.53 2.49 44.84
C ASP A 280 -28.09 1.71 46.05
N ASP A 281 -28.00 0.38 45.98
CA ASP A 281 -28.29 -0.52 47.10
C ASP A 281 -26.98 -0.87 47.83
N LYS A 282 -26.64 -0.02 48.80
CA LYS A 282 -25.40 -0.14 49.58
C LYS A 282 -25.36 -1.42 50.40
N ASP A 283 -26.50 -1.89 50.88
CA ASP A 283 -26.58 -3.09 51.72
C ASP A 283 -26.26 -4.35 50.88
N VAL A 284 -26.79 -4.43 49.66
CA VAL A 284 -26.48 -5.53 48.73
C VAL A 284 -25.03 -5.45 48.26
N ALA A 285 -24.55 -4.26 47.89
CA ALA A 285 -23.16 -4.08 47.44
C ALA A 285 -22.14 -4.44 48.52
N GLU A 286 -22.41 -4.06 49.78
CA GLU A 286 -21.55 -4.39 50.92
C GLU A 286 -21.60 -5.89 51.24
N SER A 287 -22.78 -6.51 51.17
CA SER A 287 -22.91 -7.94 51.33
C SER A 287 -22.19 -8.75 50.24
N ILE A 288 -22.21 -8.30 48.99
CA ILE A 288 -21.44 -8.92 47.90
C ILE A 288 -19.93 -8.76 48.16
N LYS A 289 -19.48 -7.58 48.63
CA LYS A 289 -18.06 -7.38 49.01
C LYS A 289 -17.63 -8.37 50.09
N GLU A 290 -18.48 -8.67 51.08
CA GLU A 290 -18.17 -9.65 52.12
C GLU A 290 -18.03 -11.07 51.55
N ILE A 291 -18.95 -11.51 50.68
CA ILE A 291 -18.89 -12.84 50.05
C ILE A 291 -17.61 -13.02 49.24
N VAL A 292 -17.21 -11.98 48.49
CA VAL A 292 -16.00 -12.00 47.68
C VAL A 292 -14.75 -12.02 48.58
N LYS A 293 -14.75 -11.27 49.69
CA LYS A 293 -13.65 -11.27 50.67
C LYS A 293 -13.49 -12.58 51.45
N GLN A 294 -14.54 -13.40 51.55
CA GLN A 294 -14.45 -14.71 52.20
C GLN A 294 -13.62 -15.72 51.38
N ASN A 295 -13.39 -15.46 50.09
CA ASN A 295 -12.55 -16.32 49.26
C ASN A 295 -11.07 -16.02 49.52
N THR A 296 -10.30 -17.05 49.92
CA THR A 296 -8.89 -16.94 50.31
C THR A 296 -7.95 -16.53 49.19
N PHE A 297 -8.38 -16.63 47.93
CA PHE A 297 -7.58 -16.29 46.75
C PHE A 297 -7.79 -14.84 46.28
N VAL A 298 -8.77 -14.13 46.85
CA VAL A 298 -9.00 -12.71 46.58
C VAL A 298 -8.07 -11.86 47.45
N LYS A 299 -7.30 -10.97 46.80
CA LYS A 299 -6.40 -10.01 47.45
C LYS A 299 -7.12 -8.70 47.76
N LYS A 300 -7.93 -8.19 46.82
CA LYS A 300 -8.67 -6.93 46.95
C LYS A 300 -9.95 -6.95 46.11
N VAL A 301 -10.99 -6.26 46.58
CA VAL A 301 -12.19 -5.93 45.78
C VAL A 301 -12.10 -4.45 45.42
N ASN A 302 -12.10 -4.13 44.13
CA ASN A 302 -11.93 -2.77 43.62
C ASN A 302 -13.27 -2.05 43.53
N ALA A 303 -14.29 -2.71 42.95
CA ALA A 303 -15.62 -2.14 42.80
C ALA A 303 -16.68 -3.25 42.82
N VAL A 304 -17.86 -2.89 43.30
CA VAL A 304 -19.09 -3.64 43.10
C VAL A 304 -20.10 -2.64 42.60
N VAL A 305 -20.54 -2.79 41.35
CA VAL A 305 -21.52 -1.92 40.72
C VAL A 305 -22.76 -2.75 40.46
N ILE A 306 -23.89 -2.30 40.97
CA ILE A 306 -25.18 -2.93 40.74
C ILE A 306 -25.94 -2.03 39.79
N TYR A 307 -26.39 -2.59 38.67
CA TYR A 307 -27.17 -1.86 37.68
C TYR A 307 -28.27 -2.77 37.15
N GLY A 308 -29.38 -2.18 36.73
CA GLY A 308 -30.50 -2.97 36.27
C GLY A 308 -31.49 -2.20 35.42
N ASP A 309 -32.40 -2.96 34.84
CA ASP A 309 -33.62 -2.45 34.23
C ASP A 309 -34.86 -2.96 34.99
N SER A 310 -36.05 -2.63 34.51
CA SER A 310 -37.33 -3.07 35.12
C SER A 310 -37.54 -4.60 35.21
N LYS A 311 -36.66 -5.42 34.61
CA LYS A 311 -36.81 -6.87 34.46
C LYS A 311 -35.63 -7.68 35.00
N LYS A 312 -34.40 -7.14 34.96
CA LYS A 312 -33.18 -7.83 35.38
C LYS A 312 -32.21 -6.90 36.08
N GLU A 313 -31.61 -7.40 37.16
CA GLU A 313 -30.53 -6.76 37.89
C GLU A 313 -29.21 -7.49 37.58
N TYR A 314 -28.14 -6.71 37.52
CA TYR A 314 -26.79 -7.15 37.23
C TYR A 314 -25.87 -6.63 38.33
N ALA A 315 -24.94 -7.46 38.79
CA ALA A 315 -23.82 -7.00 39.61
C ALA A 315 -22.51 -7.30 38.90
N GLU A 316 -21.78 -6.23 38.63
CA GLU A 316 -20.40 -6.31 38.15
C GLU A 316 -19.46 -6.19 39.36
N VAL A 317 -18.66 -7.22 39.57
CA VAL A 317 -17.71 -7.28 40.67
C VAL A 317 -16.31 -7.29 40.09
N ARG A 318 -15.49 -6.30 40.47
CA ARG A 318 -14.09 -6.19 40.07
C ARG A 318 -13.20 -6.57 41.23
N CYS A 319 -12.37 -7.59 41.07
CA CYS A 319 -11.46 -8.05 42.12
C CYS A 319 -10.08 -8.39 41.58
N VAL A 320 -9.09 -8.24 42.45
CA VAL A 320 -7.69 -8.62 42.23
C VAL A 320 -7.42 -9.91 42.98
N LEU A 321 -6.93 -10.92 42.28
CA LEU A 321 -6.53 -12.20 42.88
C LEU A 321 -5.08 -12.15 43.36
N LYS A 322 -4.67 -13.15 44.15
CA LYS A 322 -3.27 -13.29 44.61
C LYS A 322 -2.34 -13.67 43.46
N ASP A 323 -1.10 -13.21 43.53
CA ASP A 323 -0.03 -13.55 42.60
C ASP A 323 0.30 -15.05 42.70
N ASN A 324 0.51 -15.73 41.55
CA ASN A 324 0.72 -17.18 41.36
C ASN A 324 -0.52 -18.07 41.10
N LEU A 325 -1.65 -17.53 40.65
CA LEU A 325 -2.75 -18.37 40.13
C LEU A 325 -2.60 -18.58 38.62
N THR A 326 -2.85 -19.80 38.17
CA THR A 326 -3.05 -20.10 36.75
C THR A 326 -4.40 -19.53 36.27
N VAL A 327 -4.56 -19.38 34.95
CA VAL A 327 -5.83 -18.91 34.35
C VAL A 327 -7.00 -19.85 34.70
N GLU A 328 -6.75 -21.16 34.78
CA GLU A 328 -7.75 -22.16 35.15
C GLU A 328 -8.18 -22.03 36.62
N GLU A 329 -7.23 -21.85 37.54
CA GLU A 329 -7.54 -21.62 38.95
C GLU A 329 -8.26 -20.29 39.16
N ALA A 330 -7.86 -19.24 38.43
CA ALA A 330 -8.53 -17.94 38.45
C ALA A 330 -9.99 -18.04 37.96
N HIS A 331 -10.24 -18.81 36.90
CA HIS A 331 -11.59 -19.09 36.42
C HIS A 331 -12.41 -19.92 37.41
N GLY A 332 -11.78 -20.89 38.09
CA GLY A 332 -12.42 -21.67 39.16
C GLY A 332 -12.83 -20.80 40.35
N VAL A 333 -11.96 -19.88 40.78
CA VAL A 333 -12.27 -18.88 41.82
C VAL A 333 -13.43 -17.98 41.38
N ALA A 334 -13.43 -17.52 40.12
CA ALA A 334 -14.51 -16.71 39.58
C ALA A 334 -15.86 -17.43 39.63
N THR A 335 -15.89 -18.67 39.13
CA THR A 335 -17.09 -19.50 39.08
C THR A 335 -17.64 -19.77 40.49
N ASP A 336 -16.78 -20.02 41.49
CA ASP A 336 -17.22 -20.24 42.88
C ASP A 336 -17.82 -18.98 43.51
N ILE A 337 -17.24 -17.81 43.24
CA ILE A 337 -17.75 -16.52 43.72
C ILE A 337 -19.09 -16.19 43.06
N GLU A 338 -19.18 -16.33 41.73
CA GLU A 338 -20.43 -16.12 40.97
C GLU A 338 -21.54 -17.04 41.48
N ARG A 339 -21.24 -18.32 41.71
CA ARG A 339 -22.20 -19.29 42.28
C ARG A 339 -22.69 -18.87 43.67
N LYS A 340 -21.79 -18.49 44.58
CA LYS A 340 -22.16 -18.07 45.95
C LYS A 340 -23.04 -16.82 45.96
N ILE A 341 -22.75 -15.86 45.08
CA ILE A 341 -23.57 -14.65 44.96
C ILE A 341 -24.93 -14.99 44.32
N GLY A 342 -24.95 -15.83 43.28
CA GLY A 342 -26.18 -16.29 42.62
C GLY A 342 -27.10 -17.12 43.54
N GLU A 343 -26.54 -17.94 44.44
CA GLU A 343 -27.30 -18.70 45.44
C GLU A 343 -28.01 -17.77 46.44
N LYS A 344 -27.36 -16.67 46.82
CA LYS A 344 -27.92 -15.68 47.76
C LYS A 344 -28.89 -14.70 47.09
N TYR A 345 -28.62 -14.33 45.84
CA TYR A 345 -29.38 -13.33 45.08
C TYR A 345 -29.87 -13.91 43.75
N GLN A 346 -30.92 -14.73 43.80
CA GLN A 346 -31.47 -15.46 42.64
C GLN A 346 -31.96 -14.56 41.48
N LYS A 347 -32.16 -13.27 41.71
CA LYS A 347 -32.63 -12.29 40.71
C LYS A 347 -31.49 -11.51 40.04
N LEU A 348 -30.25 -11.71 40.48
CA LEU A 348 -29.12 -10.86 40.16
C LEU A 348 -28.09 -11.64 39.33
N ASN A 349 -27.87 -11.21 38.09
CA ASN A 349 -26.85 -11.80 37.22
C ASN A 349 -25.49 -11.22 37.58
N VAL A 350 -24.58 -12.09 38.00
CA VAL A 350 -23.25 -11.69 38.48
C VAL A 350 -22.25 -11.85 37.35
N THR A 351 -21.38 -10.88 37.16
CA THR A 351 -20.21 -11.00 36.29
C THR A 351 -18.98 -10.59 37.08
N LEU A 352 -18.03 -11.51 37.22
CA LEU A 352 -16.77 -11.26 37.91
C LEU A 352 -15.68 -10.87 36.90
N HIS A 353 -15.12 -9.68 37.06
CA HIS A 353 -13.94 -9.24 36.33
C HIS A 353 -12.70 -9.36 37.22
N ILE A 354 -11.75 -10.18 36.76
CA ILE A 354 -10.44 -10.33 37.41
C ILE A 354 -9.47 -9.32 36.80
N GLU A 355 -8.97 -8.42 37.64
CA GLU A 355 -8.00 -7.40 37.25
C GLU A 355 -6.59 -7.80 37.68
N ALA A 356 -5.59 -7.49 36.84
CA ALA A 356 -4.18 -7.65 37.17
C ALA A 356 -3.69 -6.50 38.07
N GLU A 357 -2.76 -6.80 38.98
CA GLU A 357 -2.20 -5.79 39.88
C GLU A 357 -1.49 -4.68 39.07
N GLY A 358 -1.92 -3.44 39.26
CA GLY A 358 -1.37 -2.25 38.58
C GLY A 358 -2.25 -1.63 37.48
N TYR A 359 -3.36 -2.27 37.10
CA TYR A 359 -4.34 -1.70 36.16
C TYR A 359 -5.60 -1.23 36.91
N SER A 360 -5.56 -0.02 37.49
CA SER A 360 -6.79 0.67 37.88
C SER A 360 -7.19 1.61 36.73
N LYS A 361 -8.20 1.21 35.93
CA LYS A 361 -8.95 2.22 35.17
C LYS A 361 -9.95 2.85 36.14
N GLU A 362 -9.59 3.99 36.71
CA GLU A 362 -10.60 4.91 37.24
C GLU A 362 -11.40 5.44 36.05
N PHE A 363 -12.71 5.17 36.04
CA PHE A 363 -13.67 5.79 35.14
C PHE A 363 -14.64 6.63 35.96
#